data_AF-A0A146MJ15-F1
#
_entry.id   AF-A0A146MJ15-F1
#
_cell.length_a   1.000
_cell.length_b   1.000
_cell.length_c   1.000
_cell.angle_alpha   90.00
_cell.angle_beta   90.00
_cell.angle_gamma   90.00
#
_symmetry.space_group_name_H-M   'P 1'
#
loop_
_entity.id
_entity.type
_entity.pdbx_description
1 polymer ?
#
loop_
_entity_poly.entity_id
_entity_poly.type
_entity_poly.pdbx_seq_one_letter_code
_entity_poly.pdbx_strand_id
1 'polypeptide(L)'
;MFLLLVIFYFCLKLAHTLQSSLDLSCENLLPGQYICDSPLIDDLTQQPRNCSLFLKAPVNCRPAPGIRCSGKLYSGTEIGFQKLIDCRRVTGYKFDLALLLSVFGGLFGLDRFYLGYPALG
;
A
#
# COMPACT_ATOMS: atom_id res chain seq x y z
N MET A 1 -30.89 -46.20 2.72
CA MET A 1 -31.52 -45.08 1.97
C MET A 1 -31.80 -43.88 2.86
N PHE A 2 -32.63 -44.01 3.90
CA PHE A 2 -33.02 -42.89 4.79
C PHE A 2 -31.82 -42.25 5.53
N LEU A 3 -30.88 -43.08 6.02
CA LEU A 3 -29.68 -42.59 6.72
C LEU A 3 -28.78 -41.73 5.81
N LEU A 4 -28.66 -42.10 4.52
CA LEU A 4 -27.86 -41.36 3.54
C LEU A 4 -28.48 -40.00 3.22
N LEU A 5 -29.82 -39.91 3.17
CA LEU A 5 -30.54 -38.65 2.97
C LEU A 5 -30.38 -37.70 4.16
N VAL A 6 -30.40 -38.23 5.40
CA VAL A 6 -30.17 -37.43 6.60
C VAL A 6 -28.74 -36.88 6.66
N ILE A 7 -27.75 -37.72 6.34
CA ILE A 7 -26.33 -37.29 6.28
C ILE A 7 -26.15 -36.22 5.20
N PHE A 8 -26.73 -36.41 4.01
CA PHE A 8 -26.66 -35.43 2.92
C PHE A 8 -27.31 -34.09 3.29
N TYR A 9 -28.47 -34.12 3.95
CA TYR A 9 -29.15 -32.92 4.43
C TYR A 9 -28.34 -32.19 5.52
N PHE A 10 -27.70 -32.94 6.42
CA PHE A 10 -26.81 -32.38 7.44
C PHE A 10 -25.55 -31.75 6.82
N CYS A 11 -24.94 -32.41 5.84
CA CYS A 11 -23.80 -31.86 5.08
C CYS A 11 -24.18 -30.58 4.32
N LEU A 12 -25.37 -30.52 3.71
CA LEU A 12 -25.87 -29.30 3.05
C LEU A 12 -26.05 -28.13 4.02
N LYS A 13 -26.60 -28.39 5.22
CA LYS A 13 -26.73 -27.37 6.27
C LYS A 13 -25.36 -26.89 6.76
N LEU A 14 -24.42 -27.82 6.96
CA LEU A 14 -23.07 -27.52 7.42
C LEU A 14 -22.25 -26.71 6.39
N ALA A 15 -22.41 -27.04 5.10
CA ALA A 15 -21.76 -26.31 4.01
C ALA A 15 -22.28 -24.87 3.87
N HIS A 16 -23.60 -24.67 4.00
CA HIS A 16 -24.19 -23.32 4.00
C HIS A 16 -23.71 -22.45 5.15
N THR A 17 -23.50 -23.02 6.34
CA THR A 17 -22.95 -22.26 7.47
C THR A 17 -21.48 -21.87 7.26
N LEU A 18 -20.68 -22.71 6.61
CA LEU A 18 -19.25 -22.46 6.39
C LEU A 18 -18.98 -21.28 5.43
N GLN A 19 -19.83 -21.08 4.42
CA GLN A 19 -19.68 -20.00 3.43
C GLN A 19 -19.80 -18.60 4.07
N SER A 20 -20.50 -18.48 5.20
CA SER A 20 -20.83 -17.20 5.82
C SER A 20 -19.74 -16.61 6.71
N SER A 21 -18.68 -17.39 7.03
CA SER A 21 -17.67 -17.00 8.02
C SER A 21 -16.26 -16.77 7.45
N LEU A 22 -16.07 -16.73 6.13
CA LEU A 22 -14.78 -16.30 5.58
C LEU A 22 -14.71 -14.77 5.64
N ASP A 23 -14.48 -14.25 6.84
CA ASP A 23 -14.26 -12.83 7.05
C ASP A 23 -12.89 -12.46 6.47
N LEU A 24 -12.90 -11.95 5.25
CA LEU A 24 -11.68 -11.52 4.56
C LEU A 24 -11.11 -10.30 5.31
N SER A 25 -9.86 -10.38 5.77
CA SER A 25 -9.15 -9.21 6.29
C SER A 25 -9.02 -8.14 5.21
N CYS A 26 -9.25 -6.88 5.56
CA CYS A 26 -9.10 -5.75 4.63
C CYS A 26 -7.67 -5.62 4.07
N GLU A 27 -6.66 -6.17 4.75
CA GLU A 27 -5.27 -6.17 4.27
C GLU A 27 -5.06 -7.08 3.04
N ASN A 28 -5.93 -8.07 2.85
CA ASN A 28 -5.85 -9.05 1.76
C ASN A 28 -6.71 -8.66 0.54
N LEU A 29 -7.17 -7.42 0.46
CA LEU A 29 -7.91 -6.92 -0.70
C LEU A 29 -7.04 -6.88 -1.95
N LEU A 30 -7.63 -7.16 -3.12
CA LEU A 30 -6.92 -7.12 -4.40
C LEU A 30 -6.61 -5.67 -4.79
N PRO A 31 -5.51 -5.42 -5.54
CA PRO A 31 -5.27 -4.12 -6.16
C PRO A 31 -6.49 -3.69 -6.98
N GLY A 32 -7.01 -2.48 -6.72
CA GLY A 32 -8.24 -1.96 -7.33
C GLY A 32 -9.50 -2.08 -6.47
N GLN A 33 -9.49 -2.87 -5.39
CA GLN A 33 -10.57 -2.92 -4.39
C GLN A 33 -10.38 -1.92 -3.23
N TYR A 34 -9.28 -1.16 -3.26
CA TYR A 34 -8.96 -0.11 -2.30
C TYR A 34 -8.15 0.99 -2.98
N ILE A 35 -8.16 2.17 -2.39
CA ILE A 35 -7.32 3.31 -2.76
C ILE A 35 -6.54 3.75 -1.53
N CYS A 36 -5.24 4.04 -1.68
CA CYS A 36 -4.43 4.58 -0.60
C CYS A 36 -4.22 6.07 -0.77
N ASP A 37 -4.24 6.79 0.34
CA ASP A 37 -3.95 8.21 0.37
C ASP A 37 -2.47 8.44 0.01
N SER A 38 -2.17 9.58 -0.63
CA SER A 38 -0.79 9.96 -0.90
C SER A 38 -0.04 10.21 0.42
N PRO A 39 1.21 9.73 0.56
CA PRO A 39 1.99 9.98 1.76
C PRO A 39 2.28 11.48 1.91
N LEU A 40 2.27 11.96 3.15
CA LEU A 40 2.76 13.30 3.47
C LEU A 40 4.27 13.34 3.24
N ILE A 41 4.76 14.33 2.50
CA ILE A 41 6.19 14.46 2.21
C ILE A 41 6.86 15.34 3.28
N ASP A 42 8.05 14.95 3.69
CA ASP A 42 8.95 15.71 4.55
C ASP A 42 9.82 16.63 3.68
N ASP A 43 9.82 17.93 3.98
CA ASP A 43 10.46 18.94 3.13
C ASP A 43 11.99 18.81 3.07
N LEU A 44 12.61 18.31 4.15
CA LEU A 44 14.07 18.18 4.24
C LEU A 44 14.57 16.96 3.47
N THR A 45 13.83 15.85 3.58
CA THR A 45 14.25 14.57 3.02
C THR A 45 13.62 14.29 1.67
N GLN A 46 12.54 14.99 1.31
CA GLN A 46 11.71 14.69 0.15
C GLN A 46 11.20 13.22 0.16
N GLN A 47 10.93 12.69 1.36
CA GLN A 47 10.43 11.34 1.58
C GLN A 47 9.07 11.33 2.27
N PRO A 48 8.33 10.20 2.22
CA PRO A 48 7.20 9.99 3.12
C PRO A 48 7.59 10.27 4.58
N ARG A 49 6.81 11.10 5.27
CA ARG A 49 6.91 11.33 6.71
C ARG A 49 6.75 10.00 7.45
N ASN A 50 7.44 9.87 8.58
CA ASN A 50 7.49 8.65 9.40
C ASN A 50 8.09 7.44 8.66
N CYS A 51 9.07 7.68 7.79
CA CYS A 51 9.85 6.58 7.25
C CYS A 51 10.66 5.89 8.36
N SER A 52 10.36 4.62 8.61
CA SER A 52 11.06 3.76 9.58
C SER A 52 12.50 3.49 9.16
N LEU A 53 13.34 3.06 10.12
CA LEU A 53 14.70 2.57 9.88
C LEU A 53 14.75 1.43 8.85
N PHE A 54 13.65 0.69 8.70
CA PHE A 54 13.48 -0.35 7.68
C PHE A 54 13.10 0.18 6.29
N LEU A 55 13.19 1.49 6.06
CA LEU A 55 12.83 2.16 4.80
C LEU A 55 11.38 1.90 4.41
N LYS A 56 10.46 1.94 5.38
CA LYS A 56 9.02 1.80 5.14
C LYS A 56 8.24 2.87 5.87
N ALA A 57 7.22 3.41 5.22
CA ALA A 57 6.30 4.38 5.80
C ALA A 57 4.85 3.87 5.72
N PRO A 58 4.03 4.07 6.76
CA PRO A 58 2.62 3.72 6.72
C PRO A 58 1.80 4.73 5.92
N VAL A 59 0.84 4.24 5.13
CA VAL A 59 -0.17 5.04 4.44
C VAL A 59 -1.56 4.48 4.72
N ASN A 60 -2.54 5.37 4.83
CA ASN A 60 -3.94 5.00 5.04
C ASN A 60 -4.56 4.52 3.73
N CYS A 61 -5.28 3.40 3.78
CA CYS A 61 -5.98 2.84 2.63
C CYS A 61 -7.48 2.66 2.92
N ARG A 62 -8.30 3.02 1.92
CA ARG A 62 -9.76 3.05 1.96
C ARG A 62 -10.30 1.99 1.00
N PRO A 63 -11.06 1.00 1.49
CA PRO A 63 -11.73 0.04 0.62
C PRO A 63 -12.75 0.73 -0.29
N ALA A 64 -12.92 0.22 -1.51
CA ALA A 64 -13.89 0.72 -2.48
C ALA A 64 -15.33 0.58 -1.93
N PRO A 65 -16.27 1.44 -2.38
CA PRO A 65 -17.66 1.36 -1.95
C PRO A 65 -18.27 0.00 -2.28
N GLY A 66 -18.96 -0.61 -1.32
CA GLY A 66 -19.60 -1.91 -1.47
C GLY A 66 -18.70 -3.12 -1.21
N ILE A 67 -17.43 -2.92 -0.85
CA ILE A 67 -16.55 -3.99 -0.37
C ILE A 67 -16.85 -4.27 1.11
N ARG A 68 -17.01 -5.55 1.45
CA ARG A 68 -17.13 -6.03 2.82
C ARG A 68 -15.84 -6.74 3.22
N CYS A 69 -15.19 -6.25 4.26
CA CYS A 69 -13.99 -6.87 4.85
C CYS A 69 -13.98 -6.63 6.36
N SER A 70 -13.35 -7.54 7.12
CA SER A 70 -13.29 -7.46 8.59
C SER A 70 -14.66 -7.22 9.25
N GLY A 71 -15.71 -7.86 8.73
CA GLY A 71 -17.08 -7.79 9.24
C GLY A 71 -17.83 -6.49 8.91
N LYS A 72 -17.19 -5.51 8.24
CA LYS A 72 -17.77 -4.19 7.96
C LYS A 72 -17.96 -3.96 6.45
N LEU A 73 -19.06 -3.31 6.08
CA LEU A 73 -19.31 -2.82 4.72
C LEU A 73 -18.77 -1.39 4.61
N TYR A 74 -17.92 -1.13 3.61
CA TYR A 74 -17.29 0.18 3.41
C TYR A 74 -18.01 1.02 2.36
N SER A 75 -18.04 2.33 2.60
CA SER A 75 -18.66 3.33 1.72
C SER A 75 -17.67 4.02 0.76
N GLY A 76 -16.38 3.65 0.78
CA GLY A 76 -15.32 4.32 0.00
C GLY A 76 -14.62 5.48 0.72
N THR A 77 -15.19 5.99 1.81
CA THR A 77 -14.67 7.19 2.50
C THR A 77 -13.91 6.89 3.78
N GLU A 78 -14.07 5.71 4.36
CA GLU A 78 -13.47 5.37 5.65
C GLU A 78 -12.12 4.68 5.47
N ILE A 79 -11.22 4.88 6.44
CA ILE A 79 -9.94 4.17 6.49
C ILE A 79 -10.23 2.73 6.93
N GLY A 80 -9.85 1.75 6.10
CA GLY A 80 -10.00 0.33 6.41
C GLY A 80 -8.75 -0.29 7.02
N PHE A 81 -7.58 0.09 6.53
CA PHE A 81 -6.29 -0.46 6.99
C PHE A 81 -5.13 0.48 6.64
N GLN A 82 -3.97 0.23 7.23
CA GLN A 82 -2.72 0.90 6.88
C GLN A 82 -1.82 -0.04 6.09
N LYS A 83 -1.28 0.44 4.98
CA LYS A 83 -0.31 -0.29 4.17
C LYS A 83 1.07 0.33 4.33
N LEU A 84 2.10 -0.50 4.36
CA LEU A 84 3.48 -0.04 4.35
C LEU A 84 3.92 0.18 2.90
N ILE A 85 4.37 1.38 2.58
CA ILE A 85 5.03 1.73 1.31
C ILE A 85 6.54 1.81 1.52
N ASP A 86 7.29 1.50 0.48
CA ASP A 86 8.75 1.56 0.53
C ASP A 86 9.23 3.01 0.42
N CYS A 87 10.22 3.35 1.23
CA CYS A 87 10.99 4.58 1.13
C CYS A 87 12.31 4.32 0.42
N ARG A 88 12.94 5.40 -0.07
CA ARG A 88 14.33 5.36 -0.49
C ARG A 88 15.24 5.62 0.72
N ARG A 89 16.53 5.28 0.65
CA ARG A 89 17.51 5.86 1.57
C ARG A 89 17.94 7.21 1.01
N VAL A 90 17.56 8.32 1.65
CA VAL A 90 18.16 9.61 1.31
C VAL A 90 19.48 9.74 2.05
N THR A 91 20.55 9.88 1.28
CA THR A 91 21.80 10.45 1.76
C THR A 91 21.62 11.96 1.93
N GLY A 92 22.43 12.61 2.77
CA GLY A 92 22.30 14.03 3.15
C GLY A 92 22.58 15.06 2.05
N TYR A 93 22.24 14.77 0.80
CA TYR A 93 22.35 15.69 -0.33
C TYR A 93 21.28 16.77 -0.25
N LYS A 94 21.62 18.00 -0.68
CA LYS A 94 20.69 19.14 -0.68
C LYS A 94 19.90 19.16 -1.97
N PHE A 95 18.57 19.05 -1.86
CA PHE A 95 17.67 19.11 -3.01
C PHE A 95 17.85 20.38 -3.85
N ASP A 96 17.97 21.54 -3.21
CA ASP A 96 18.17 22.81 -3.94
C ASP A 96 19.46 22.83 -4.76
N LEU A 97 20.54 22.23 -4.22
CA LEU A 97 21.80 22.13 -4.93
C LEU A 97 21.71 21.14 -6.09
N ALA A 98 21.08 19.98 -5.89
CA ALA A 98 20.78 19.02 -6.94
C ALA A 98 19.96 19.66 -8.08
N LEU A 99 18.91 20.42 -7.73
CA LEU A 99 18.09 21.18 -8.67
C LEU A 99 18.92 22.21 -9.45
N LEU A 100 19.75 22.99 -8.75
CA LEU A 100 20.59 24.02 -9.36
C LEU A 100 21.64 23.40 -10.30
N LEU A 101 22.24 22.28 -9.89
CA LEU A 101 23.15 21.49 -10.72
C LEU A 101 22.45 20.87 -11.93
N SER A 102 21.17 20.52 -11.82
CA SER A 102 20.36 20.00 -12.94
C SER A 102 20.03 21.10 -13.95
N VAL A 103 19.64 22.29 -13.48
CA VAL A 103 19.32 23.44 -14.33
C VAL A 103 20.55 23.99 -15.05
N PHE A 104 21.65 24.21 -14.34
CA PHE A 104 22.84 24.85 -14.92
C PHE A 104 23.89 23.85 -15.43
N GLY A 105 23.97 22.66 -14.83
CA GLY A 105 24.95 21.61 -15.15
C GLY A 105 24.34 20.35 -15.77
N GLY A 106 23.07 20.40 -16.18
CA GLY A 106 22.32 19.25 -16.68
C GLY A 106 22.93 18.62 -17.93
N LEU A 107 23.50 19.42 -18.84
CA LEU A 107 24.17 18.92 -20.04
C LEU A 107 25.33 17.96 -19.73
N PHE A 108 26.03 18.20 -18.62
CA PHE A 108 27.12 17.34 -18.14
C PHE A 108 26.66 16.33 -17.09
N GLY A 109 25.37 16.31 -16.73
CA GLY A 109 24.82 15.40 -15.73
C GLY A 109 25.37 15.63 -14.31
N LEU A 110 25.78 16.85 -13.96
CA LEU A 110 26.40 17.15 -12.65
C LEU A 110 25.49 16.78 -11.45
N ASP A 111 24.18 16.91 -11.60
CA ASP A 111 23.20 16.46 -10.62
C ASP A 111 23.31 14.95 -10.31
N ARG A 112 23.50 14.11 -11.33
CA ARG A 112 23.62 12.65 -11.14
C ARG A 112 24.97 12.25 -10.54
N PHE A 113 26.03 12.98 -10.86
CA PHE A 113 27.33 12.82 -10.18
C PHE A 113 27.22 13.22 -8.71
N TYR A 114 26.54 14.33 -8.41
CA TYR A 114 26.32 14.80 -7.05
C TYR A 114 25.49 13.81 -6.22
N LEU A 115 24.44 13.24 -6.81
CA LEU A 115 23.60 12.25 -6.15
C LEU A 115 24.20 10.83 -6.13
N GLY A 116 25.37 10.62 -6.74
CA GLY A 116 26.12 9.36 -6.67
C GLY A 116 25.56 8.22 -7.54
N TYR A 117 24.77 8.53 -8.57
CA TYR A 117 24.32 7.57 -9.57
C TYR A 117 24.66 8.05 -10.98
N PRO A 118 25.96 8.15 -11.33
CA PRO A 118 26.34 8.56 -12.67
C PRO A 118 25.82 7.54 -13.68
N ALA A 119 25.06 8.02 -14.66
CA ALA A 119 24.73 7.23 -15.84
C ALA A 119 25.80 7.52 -16.89
N LEU A 120 26.55 6.49 -17.28
CA LEU A 120 27.39 6.54 -18.47
C LEU A 120 26.50 6.11 -19.64
N GLY A 121 26.15 7.05 -20.50
CA GLY A 121 25.37 6.85 -21.73
C GLY A 121 26.29 6.81 -22.93
#